data_AF-A0A1J4UL85-F1
#
_entry.id   AF-A0A1J4UL85-F1
#
_cell.length_a   1.000
_cell.length_b   1.000
_cell.length_c   1.000
_cell.angle_alpha   90.00
_cell.angle_beta   90.00
_cell.angle_gamma   90.00
#
_symmetry.space_group_name_H-M   'P 1'
#
loop_
_entity.id
_entity.type
_entity.pdbx_description
1 polymer ?
#
loop_
_entity_poly.entity_id
_entity_poly.type
_entity_poly.pdbx_seq_one_letter_code
_entity_poly.pdbx_strand_id
1 'polypeptide(L)' 'MRGASFEGVVTSTKPKKTAVITIQYYRKVPKYDRFEKRRTKIHAHIPDGLEIKDGDHVRIRECRKISKTKAHIVTEVLTK' A
#
# COMPACT_ATOMS: atom_id res chain seq x y z
N MET A 1 4.97 8.59 13.60
CA MET A 1 4.84 8.40 12.14
C MET A 1 5.47 9.62 11.45
N ARG A 2 6.08 9.47 10.28
CA ARG A 2 6.72 10.56 9.52
C ARG A 2 6.53 10.31 8.02
N GLY A 3 6.66 11.34 7.20
CA GLY A 3 6.69 11.20 5.74
C GLY A 3 5.30 11.17 5.09
N ALA A 4 5.26 10.63 3.86
CA ALA A 4 4.07 10.64 3.02
C ALA A 4 3.03 9.59 3.42
N SER A 5 1.77 9.88 3.11
CA SER A 5 0.68 8.91 3.14
C SER A 5 0.31 8.48 1.74
N PHE A 6 0.12 7.19 1.53
CA PHE A 6 -0.35 6.64 0.26
C PHE A 6 -1.64 5.86 0.47
N GLU A 7 -2.39 5.70 -0.61
CA GLU A 7 -3.63 4.94 -0.63
C GLU A 7 -3.50 3.81 -1.65
N GLY A 8 -4.11 2.67 -1.34
CA GLY A 8 -4.04 1.52 -2.23
C GLY A 8 -4.99 0.40 -1.82
N VAL A 9 -5.03 -0.63 -2.64
CA VAL A 9 -5.91 -1.78 -2.45
C VAL A 9 -5.12 -2.95 -1.89
N VAL A 10 -5.68 -3.62 -0.89
CA VAL A 10 -5.08 -4.82 -0.30
C VAL A 10 -5.22 -5.98 -1.28
N THR A 11 -4.09 -6.54 -1.68
CA THR A 11 -4.03 -7.67 -2.62
C THR A 11 -3.86 -9.01 -1.90
N SER A 12 -3.18 -9.02 -0.76
CA SER A 12 -2.92 -10.26 -0.01
C SER A 12 -2.62 -9.97 1.46
N THR A 13 -3.36 -10.61 2.36
CA THR A 13 -3.11 -10.65 3.81
C THR A 13 -2.55 -11.98 4.34
N LYS A 14 -2.00 -12.85 3.46
CA LYS A 14 -1.42 -14.15 3.84
C LYS A 14 -0.34 -14.12 4.94
N PRO A 15 0.66 -13.22 4.93
CA PRO A 15 1.70 -13.20 5.96
C PRO A 15 1.22 -12.60 7.27
N LYS A 16 1.68 -13.16 8.40
CA LYS A 16 1.31 -12.67 9.74
C LYS A 16 1.61 -11.16 9.91
N LYS A 17 0.62 -10.42 10.44
CA LYS A 17 0.67 -8.98 10.72
C LYS A 17 1.17 -8.10 9.56
N THR A 18 0.95 -8.52 8.31
CA THR A 18 1.48 -7.85 7.12
C THR A 18 0.48 -7.90 5.97
N ALA A 19 0.21 -6.74 5.38
CA ALA A 19 -0.60 -6.62 4.17
C ALA A 19 0.29 -6.31 2.96
N VAL A 20 -0.03 -6.92 1.82
CA VAL A 20 0.52 -6.54 0.52
C VAL A 20 -0.47 -5.63 -0.16
N ILE A 21 -0.06 -4.40 -0.43
CA ILE A 21 -0.91 -3.33 -0.96
C ILE A 21 -0.42 -2.99 -2.36
N THR A 22 -1.35 -2.89 -3.30
CA THR A 22 -1.07 -2.48 -4.68
C THR A 22 -1.56 -1.06 -4.88
N ILE A 23 -0.64 -0.19 -5.31
CA ILE A 23 -0.94 1.18 -5.75
C ILE A 23 -0.90 1.20 -7.27
N GLN A 24 -1.99 1.61 -7.90
CA GLN A 24 -2.08 1.78 -9.35
C GLN A 24 -1.94 3.25 -9.70
N TYR A 25 -1.11 3.58 -10.69
CA TYR A 25 -0.95 4.94 -11.19
C TYR A 25 -0.70 4.93 -12.69
N TYR A 26 -1.05 6.04 -13.34
CA TYR A 26 -0.79 6.26 -14.75
C TYR A 26 0.53 6.99 -14.93
N ARG A 27 1.41 6.49 -15.79
CA ARG A 27 2.64 7.17 -16.18
C ARG A 27 2.51 7.65 -17.62
N LYS A 28 2.83 8.92 -17.87
CA LYS A 28 2.88 9.46 -19.23
C LYS A 28 4.12 8.95 -19.97
N VAL A 29 3.94 8.43 -21.18
CA VAL A 29 5.01 8.00 -22.08
C VAL A 29 5.35 9.17 -23.01
N PRO A 30 6.50 9.86 -22.83
CA PRO A 30 6.75 11.14 -23.50
C PRO A 30 6.76 11.04 -25.03
N LYS A 31 7.30 9.95 -25.59
CA LYS A 31 7.40 9.74 -27.04
C LYS A 31 6.04 9.65 -27.74
N TYR A 32 5.04 9.07 -27.07
CA TYR A 32 3.75 8.73 -27.69
C TYR A 32 2.59 9.58 -27.17
N ASP A 33 2.83 10.49 -26.21
CA ASP A 33 1.81 11.28 -25.51
C ASP A 33 0.65 10.45 -24.92
N ARG A 34 0.92 9.17 -24.61
CA ARG A 34 -0.06 8.22 -24.07
C ARG A 34 0.24 7.91 -22.61
N PHE A 35 -0.76 7.41 -21.88
CA PHE A 35 -0.60 6.95 -20.51
C PHE A 35 -0.50 5.44 -20.45
N GLU A 36 0.50 4.92 -19.74
CA GLU A 36 0.61 3.50 -19.39
C GLU A 36 0.14 3.27 -17.96
N LYS A 37 -0.59 2.19 -17.73
CA LYS A 37 -1.04 1.79 -16.39
C LYS A 37 0.09 1.01 -15.70
N ARG A 38 0.62 1.55 -14.59
CA ARG A 38 1.62 0.88 -13.76
C ARG A 38 1.06 0.54 -12.39
N ARG A 39 1.71 -0.42 -11.74
CA ARG A 39 1.41 -0.80 -10.36
C ARG A 39 2.69 -0.99 -9.56
N THR A 40 2.67 -0.54 -8.31
CA THR A 40 3.72 -0.80 -7.31
C THR A 40 3.12 -1.60 -6.17
N LYS A 41 3.83 -2.63 -5.71
CA LYS A 41 3.44 -3.42 -4.54
C LYS A 41 4.26 -2.97 -3.33
N ILE A 42 3.58 -2.73 -2.23
CA ILE A 42 4.18 -2.28 -0.97
C ILE A 42 3.80 -3.26 0.15
N HIS A 43 4.76 -3.58 0.99
CA HIS A 43 4.54 -4.37 2.20
C HIS A 43 4.34 -3.43 3.39
N ALA A 44 3.15 -3.49 3.99
CA ALA A 44 2.81 -2.68 5.15
C ALA A 44 2.58 -3.56 6.39
N HIS A 45 2.96 -3.05 7.55
CA HIS A 45 2.68 -3.69 8.83
C HIS A 45 1.27 -3.35 9.29
N ILE A 46 0.56 -4.37 9.78
CA ILE A 46 -0.77 -4.25 10.37
C ILE A 46 -0.59 -4.10 11.89
N PRO A 47 -1.00 -2.96 12.49
CA PRO A 47 -0.98 -2.79 13.93
C PRO A 47 -2.05 -3.68 14.61
N ASP A 48 -1.81 -4.04 15.87
CA ASP A 48 -2.71 -4.90 16.63
C ASP A 48 -4.05 -4.16 16.88
N GLY A 49 -5.17 -4.73 16.40
CA GLY A 49 -6.52 -4.16 16.50
C GLY A 49 -7.18 -3.82 15.16
N LEU A 50 -6.45 -3.89 14.04
CA LEU A 50 -6.99 -3.66 12.70
C LEU A 50 -7.19 -4.98 11.94
N GLU A 51 -8.44 -5.32 11.65
CA GLU A 51 -8.78 -6.43 10.76
C GLU A 51 -8.89 -5.92 9.33
N ILE A 52 -8.06 -6.48 8.44
CA ILE A 52 -7.98 -6.10 7.03
C ILE A 52 -8.24 -7.36 6.21
N LYS A 53 -9.10 -7.24 5.20
CA LYS A 53 -9.42 -8.30 4.25
C LYS A 53 -8.82 -8.00 2.88
N ASP A 54 -8.72 -9.03 2.06
CA ASP A 54 -8.32 -8.88 0.67
C ASP A 54 -9.40 -8.08 -0.08
N GLY A 55 -8.98 -7.04 -0.81
CA GLY A 55 -9.89 -6.13 -1.54
C GLY A 55 -10.14 -4.80 -0.86
N ASP A 56 -9.84 -4.65 0.43
CA ASP A 56 -10.10 -3.41 1.17
C ASP A 56 -9.25 -2.23 0.63
N HIS A 57 -9.85 -1.03 0.63
CA HIS A 57 -9.14 0.21 0.36
C HIS A 57 -8.53 0.76 1.64
N VAL A 58 -7.20 0.86 1.68
CA VAL A 58 -6.45 1.22 2.89
C VAL A 58 -5.53 2.40 2.65
N ARG A 59 -5.34 3.17 3.72
CA ARG A 59 -4.36 4.25 3.79
C ARG A 59 -3.14 3.79 4.57
N ILE A 60 -1.97 3.94 3.96
CA ILE A 60 -0.67 3.65 4.55
C ILE A 60 0.13 4.92 4.81
N ARG A 61 0.96 4.86 5.85
CA ARG A 61 1.94 5.89 6.17
C ARG A 61 3.34 5.33 6.23
N GLU A 62 4.30 6.15 5.87
CA GLU A 62 5.71 5.87 6.06
C GLU A 62 6.09 5.80 7.56
N CYS A 63 7.05 4.93 7.84
CA CYS A 63 7.55 4.64 9.17
C CYS A 63 9.06 4.40 9.11
N ARG A 64 9.71 4.29 10.28
CA ARG A 64 11.02 3.66 10.36
C ARG A 64 10.93 2.25 9.76
N LYS A 65 12.04 1.78 9.20
CA LYS A 65 12.14 0.42 8.69
C LYS A 65 11.85 -0.59 9.81
N ILE A 66 10.82 -1.42 9.63
CA ILE A 66 10.43 -2.49 10.56
C ILE A 66 11.12 -3.80 10.17
N SER A 67 11.33 -4.01 8.87
CA SER A 67 12.05 -5.18 8.33
C SER A 67 12.68 -4.84 6.99
N LYS A 68 13.33 -5.81 6.32
CA LYS A 68 13.97 -5.59 5.02
C LYS A 68 13.03 -4.92 4.00
N THR A 69 11.76 -5.35 3.96
CA THR A 69 10.74 -4.90 3.00
C THR A 69 9.67 -3.98 3.59
N LYS A 70 9.44 -4.03 4.92
CA LYS A 70 8.39 -3.23 5.57
C LYS A 70 8.94 -1.90 6.05
N ALA A 71 8.54 -0.82 5.38
CA ALA A 71 8.79 0.56 5.80
C ALA A 71 7.49 1.36 5.99
N HIS A 72 6.33 0.70 5.90
CA HIS A 72 5.02 1.34 5.98
C HIS A 72 4.13 0.68 7.03
N ILE A 73 3.21 1.45 7.59
CA ILE A 73 2.19 1.01 8.54
C ILE A 73 0.81 1.36 7.97
N VAL A 74 -0.15 0.43 8.11
CA VAL A 74 -1.55 0.70 7.78
C VAL A 74 -2.17 1.54 8.89
N THR A 75 -2.79 2.67 8.52
CA THR A 75 -3.34 3.64 9.50
C THR A 75 -4.86 3.58 9.52
N GLU A 76 -5.50 3.61 8.35
CA GLU A 76 -6.95 3.73 8.20
C GLU A 76 -7.46 2.78 7.10
N VAL A 77 -8.66 2.25 7.28
CA VAL A 77 -9.43 1.55 6.24
C VAL A 77 -10.50 2.51 5.75
N LEU A 78 -10.45 2.89 4.47
CA LEU A 78 -11.29 3.92 3.89
C LEU A 78 -12.64 3.34 3.43
N THR A 79 -12.64 2.15 2.83
CA THR A 79 -13.85 1.51 2.28
C THR A 79 -13.65 0.00 2.25
N LYS A 80 -14.72 -0.74 2.58
CA LYS A 80 -14.83 -2.19 2.39
C LYS A 80 -15.43 -2.50 1.03
#